data_AF-A0A4Y2DR75-F1
#
_entry.id   AF-A0A4Y2DR75-F1
#
_cell.length_a   1.000
_cell.length_b   1.000
_cell.length_c   1.000
_cell.angle_alpha   90.00
_cell.angle_beta   90.00
_cell.angle_gamma   90.00
#
_symmetry.space_group_name_H-M   'P 1'
#
loop_
_entity.id
_entity.type
_entity.pdbx_description
1 polymer ?
#
loop_
_entity_poly.entity_id
_entity_poly.type
_entity_poly.pdbx_seq_one_letter_code
_entity_poly.pdbx_strand_id
1 'polypeptide(L)'
;MQQLCYVLNINQSLIPVYHPQANPVERKNRDLKPRLAMMVGNNHTLWNEQLPAIRFAMNTAKCETTGCTAAYLNFARELRTLDDVTTDLRSVIHNDNFVPEFTPYLNVLRGICHKLKKISRKVKIVEKHMQTNHVNQALLLNLMI
;
A
#
# COMPACT_ATOMS: atom_id res chain seq x y z
N MET A 1 -11.72 13.26 15.30
CA MET A 1 -11.23 12.58 14.08
C MET A 1 -12.10 12.81 12.86
N GLN A 2 -13.43 12.63 12.92
CA GLN A 2 -14.32 12.85 11.76
C GLN A 2 -14.19 14.24 11.12
N GLN A 3 -14.15 15.30 11.93
CA GLN A 3 -13.93 16.67 11.46
C GLN A 3 -12.60 16.85 10.74
N LEU A 4 -11.51 16.24 11.23
CA LEU A 4 -10.20 16.27 10.58
C LEU A 4 -10.22 15.52 9.25
N CYS A 5 -10.83 14.33 9.21
CA CYS A 5 -10.97 13.55 7.97
C CYS A 5 -11.80 14.32 6.93
N TYR A 6 -12.84 15.05 7.35
CA TYR A 6 -13.63 15.91 6.47
C TYR A 6 -12.79 17.05 5.88
N VAL A 7 -12.01 17.75 6.71
CA VAL A 7 -11.11 18.82 6.26
C VAL A 7 -10.03 18.30 5.31
N LEU A 8 -9.48 17.11 5.57
CA LEU A 8 -8.44 16.49 4.74
C LEU A 8 -8.99 15.71 3.54
N ASN A 9 -10.32 15.67 3.36
CA ASN A 9 -11.01 14.88 2.33
C ASN A 9 -10.60 13.38 2.34
N ILE A 10 -10.45 12.82 3.55
CA ILE A 10 -10.12 11.40 3.77
C ILE A 10 -11.40 10.64 4.09
N ASN A 11 -11.72 9.64 3.27
CA ASN A 11 -12.83 8.73 3.55
C ASN A 11 -12.45 7.78 4.68
N GLN A 12 -13.18 7.85 5.80
CA GLN A 12 -12.97 6.97 6.93
C GLN A 12 -13.60 5.60 6.67
N SER A 13 -12.78 4.54 6.67
CA SER A 13 -13.25 3.16 6.65
C SER A 13 -13.25 2.63 8.09
N LEU A 14 -14.43 2.26 8.59
CA LEU A 14 -14.61 1.70 9.92
C LEU A 14 -14.87 0.20 9.83
N ILE A 15 -14.41 -0.53 10.84
CA ILE A 15 -14.55 -1.98 10.96
C ILE A 15 -15.59 -2.27 12.05
N PRO A 16 -16.47 -3.28 11.88
CA PRO A 16 -17.40 -3.68 12.93
C PRO A 16 -16.71 -4.04 14.24
N VAL A 17 -17.41 -3.83 15.35
CA VAL A 17 -16.92 -4.20 16.67
C VAL A 17 -16.70 -5.72 16.73
N TYR A 18 -15.64 -6.16 17.41
CA TYR A 18 -15.25 -7.58 17.55
C TYR A 18 -14.93 -8.31 16.23
N HIS A 19 -14.56 -7.57 15.17
CA HIS A 19 -14.19 -8.16 13.88
C HIS A 19 -12.73 -7.84 13.47
N PRO A 20 -11.72 -8.36 14.19
CA PRO A 20 -10.31 -8.06 13.94
C PRO A 20 -9.79 -8.57 12.58
N GLN A 21 -10.45 -9.55 11.97
CA GLN A 21 -10.04 -10.15 10.70
C GLN A 21 -10.08 -9.15 9.53
N ALA A 22 -10.98 -8.18 9.59
CA ALA A 22 -11.05 -7.11 8.58
C ALA A 22 -9.99 -6.02 8.78
N ASN A 23 -9.24 -6.03 9.89
CA ASN A 23 -8.20 -5.05 10.15
C ASN A 23 -6.83 -5.55 9.64
N PRO A 24 -6.32 -5.06 8.50
CA PRO A 24 -5.02 -5.49 7.98
C PRO A 24 -3.86 -5.13 8.91
N VAL A 25 -4.04 -4.15 9.80
CA VAL A 25 -3.02 -3.72 10.77
C VAL A 25 -2.72 -4.82 11.78
N GLU A 26 -3.69 -5.70 12.11
CA GLU A 26 -3.47 -6.79 13.06
C GLU A 26 -2.37 -7.75 12.60
N ARG A 27 -2.34 -8.07 11.31
CA ARG A 27 -1.28 -8.92 10.75
C ARG A 27 0.09 -8.26 10.88
N LYS A 28 0.18 -6.94 10.63
CA LYS A 28 1.44 -6.20 10.80
C LYS A 28 1.87 -6.09 12.27
N ASN A 29 0.92 -5.87 13.18
CA ASN A 29 1.19 -5.84 14.61
C ASN A 29 1.67 -7.19 15.15
N ARG A 30 1.15 -8.29 14.61
CA ARG A 30 1.61 -9.65 14.95
C ARG A 30 3.07 -9.86 14.58
N ASP A 31 3.56 -9.31 13.48
CA ASP A 31 4.97 -9.42 13.07
C ASP A 31 5.87 -8.43 13.83
N LEU A 32 5.32 -7.27 14.21
CA LEU A 32 6.04 -6.21 14.93
C LEU A 32 6.33 -6.60 16.39
N LYS A 33 5.34 -7.17 17.10
CA LYS A 33 5.44 -7.47 18.54
C LYS A 33 6.62 -8.37 18.90
N PRO A 34 6.89 -9.50 18.20
CA PRO A 34 8.04 -10.34 18.49
C PRO A 34 9.38 -9.62 18.27
N ARG A 35 9.50 -8.83 17.20
CA ARG A 35 10.71 -8.05 16.90
C ARG A 35 10.97 -7.00 17.98
N LEU A 36 9.91 -6.35 18.45
CA LEU A 36 10.00 -5.40 19.57
C LEU A 36 10.47 -6.11 20.84
N ALA A 37 9.86 -7.26 21.18
CA ALA A 37 10.25 -8.04 22.36
C ALA A 37 11.72 -8.49 22.30
N MET A 38 12.20 -8.92 21.12
CA MET A 38 13.59 -9.30 20.90
C MET A 38 14.57 -8.14 21.07
N MET A 39 14.26 -6.98 20.48
CA MET A 39 15.16 -5.81 20.49
C MET A 39 15.24 -5.12 21.85
N VAL A 40 14.15 -5.17 22.60
CA VAL A 40 14.02 -4.49 23.90
C VAL A 40 14.61 -5.32 25.04
N GLY A 41 14.61 -6.66 24.90
CA GLY A 41 15.15 -7.57 25.91
C GLY A 41 14.49 -7.33 27.27
N ASN A 42 15.31 -7.10 28.29
CA ASN A 42 14.85 -6.90 29.68
C ASN A 42 14.47 -5.46 30.01
N ASN A 43 14.81 -4.46 29.19
CA ASN A 43 14.53 -3.06 29.49
C ASN A 43 13.42 -2.48 28.64
N HIS A 44 12.17 -2.73 29.05
CA HIS A 44 10.96 -2.31 28.34
C HIS A 44 10.75 -0.80 28.19
N THR A 45 11.57 0.03 28.85
CA THR A 45 11.47 1.50 28.74
C THR A 45 12.01 2.05 27.42
N LEU A 46 12.93 1.34 26.76
CA LEU A 46 13.64 1.80 25.55
C LEU A 46 12.98 1.38 24.23
N TRP A 47 11.72 0.92 24.26
CA TRP A 47 11.02 0.40 23.08
C TRP A 47 10.92 1.42 21.93
N ASN A 48 10.79 2.70 22.26
CA ASN A 48 10.69 3.82 21.32
C ASN A 48 11.98 4.00 20.53
N GLU A 49 13.14 3.79 21.15
CA GLU A 49 14.45 3.90 20.49
C GLU A 49 14.69 2.77 19.49
N GLN A 50 14.07 1.60 19.72
CA GLN A 50 14.20 0.43 18.84
C GLN A 50 13.26 0.47 17.64
N LEU A 51 12.19 1.28 17.68
CA LEU A 51 11.19 1.34 16.61
C LEU A 51 11.78 1.70 15.22
N PRO A 52 12.68 2.69 15.07
CA PRO A 52 13.27 3.02 13.77
C PRO A 52 14.03 1.84 13.16
N ALA A 53 14.82 1.13 13.97
CA ALA A 53 15.58 -0.04 13.53
C ALA A 53 14.64 -1.17 13.07
N ILE A 54 13.60 -1.47 13.86
CA ILE A 54 12.61 -2.50 13.51
C ILE A 54 11.86 -2.12 12.23
N ARG A 55 11.43 -0.86 12.09
CA ARG A 55 10.77 -0.36 10.88
C ARG A 55 11.68 -0.51 9.65
N PHE A 56 12.96 -0.17 9.79
CA PHE A 56 13.94 -0.31 8.71
C PHE A 56 14.07 -1.78 8.28
N ALA A 57 14.25 -2.70 9.24
CA ALA A 57 14.34 -4.13 8.97
C ALA A 57 13.05 -4.70 8.34
N MET A 58 11.87 -4.25 8.79
CA MET A 58 10.59 -4.65 8.20
C MET A 58 10.42 -4.17 6.76
N ASN A 59 10.96 -2.99 6.41
CA ASN A 59 10.83 -2.44 5.07
C ASN A 59 11.82 -3.03 4.07
N THR A 60 13.00 -3.47 4.54
CA THR A 60 14.07 -4.06 3.71
C THR A 60 13.98 -5.58 3.58
N ALA A 61 13.22 -6.26 4.46
CA ALA A 61 12.97 -7.69 4.32
C ALA A 61 12.10 -7.99 3.08
N LYS A 62 12.53 -8.96 2.26
CA LYS A 62 11.73 -9.47 1.14
C LYS A 62 10.55 -10.27 1.66
N CYS A 63 9.37 -10.01 1.12
CA CYS A 63 8.19 -10.83 1.40
C CYS A 63 8.15 -12.00 0.41
N GLU A 64 8.05 -13.23 0.92
CA GLU A 64 8.03 -14.46 0.09
C GLU A 64 6.90 -14.46 -0.94
N THR A 65 5.72 -13.97 -0.57
CA THR A 65 4.54 -13.95 -1.45
C THR A 65 4.69 -12.98 -2.61
N THR A 66 5.30 -11.81 -2.38
CA THR A 66 5.44 -10.78 -3.42
C THR A 66 6.81 -10.81 -4.10
N GLY A 67 7.79 -11.52 -3.54
CA GLY A 67 9.19 -11.54 -3.98
C GLY A 67 9.93 -10.20 -3.81
N CYS A 68 9.26 -9.16 -3.31
CA CYS A 68 9.75 -7.79 -3.25
C CYS A 68 9.80 -7.29 -1.80
N THR A 69 10.63 -6.27 -1.54
CA THR A 69 10.64 -5.56 -0.26
C THR A 69 9.51 -4.52 -0.19
N ALA A 70 9.08 -4.15 1.02
CA ALA A 70 8.08 -3.10 1.16
C ALA A 70 8.65 -1.72 0.80
N ALA A 71 9.95 -1.52 0.99
CA ALA A 71 10.68 -0.35 0.53
C ALA A 71 10.56 -0.18 -0.99
N TYR A 72 10.87 -1.24 -1.74
CA TYR A 72 10.79 -1.21 -3.20
C TYR A 72 9.39 -0.92 -3.71
N LEU A 73 8.36 -1.52 -3.11
CA LEU A 73 6.97 -1.26 -3.52
C LEU A 73 6.51 0.18 -3.24
N ASN A 74 7.01 0.82 -2.18
CA ASN A 74 6.62 2.18 -1.83
C ASN A 74 7.45 3.26 -2.53
N PHE A 75 8.76 3.04 -2.65
CA PHE A 75 9.71 4.03 -3.15
C PHE A 75 10.23 3.75 -4.55
N ALA A 76 9.81 2.63 -5.15
CA ALA A 76 10.33 2.14 -6.43
C ALA A 76 11.86 1.89 -6.44
N ARG A 77 12.46 1.73 -5.26
CA ARG A 77 13.89 1.46 -5.02
C ARG A 77 14.09 0.76 -3.69
N GLU A 78 15.20 0.05 -3.58
CA GLU A 78 15.64 -0.51 -2.31
C GLU A 78 16.20 0.59 -1.40
N LEU A 79 16.04 0.42 -0.08
CA LEU A 79 16.69 1.29 0.90
C LEU A 79 18.14 0.83 1.06
N ARG A 80 19.07 1.78 1.16
CA ARG A 80 20.48 1.49 1.43
C ARG A 80 20.65 0.84 2.80
N THR A 81 21.28 -0.32 2.83
CA THR A 81 21.66 -1.02 4.05
C THR A 81 23.11 -0.70 4.42
N LEU A 82 23.50 -1.01 5.66
CA LEU A 82 24.89 -0.84 6.09
C LEU A 82 25.84 -1.72 5.26
N ASP A 83 25.40 -2.91 4.86
CA ASP A 83 26.18 -3.86 4.05
C ASP A 83 26.47 -3.31 2.64
N ASP A 84 25.53 -2.56 2.05
CA ASP A 84 25.74 -1.92 0.74
C ASP A 84 26.87 -0.88 0.80
N VAL A 85 26.95 -0.13 1.91
CA VAL A 85 27.96 0.92 2.10
C VAL A 85 29.35 0.33 2.32
N THR A 86 29.45 -0.79 3.04
CA THR A 86 30.73 -1.42 3.38
C THR A 86 31.28 -2.29 2.25
N THR A 87 30.40 -2.92 1.47
CA THR A 87 30.80 -3.98 0.51
C THR A 87 31.02 -3.44 -0.89
N ASP A 88 30.15 -2.54 -1.37
CA ASP A 88 30.28 -2.00 -2.72
C ASP A 88 29.62 -0.62 -2.84
N LEU A 89 30.44 0.43 -2.83
CA LEU A 89 30.00 1.80 -3.09
C LEU A 89 29.29 1.95 -4.45
N ARG A 90 29.55 1.06 -5.42
CA ARG A 90 28.81 1.07 -6.69
C ARG A 90 27.37 0.64 -6.50
N SER A 91 27.08 -0.31 -5.61
CA SER A 91 25.70 -0.71 -5.29
C SER A 91 24.91 0.46 -4.69
N VAL A 92 25.57 1.31 -3.90
CA VAL A 92 25.01 2.57 -3.39
C VAL A 92 24.65 3.52 -4.53
N ILE A 93 25.55 3.71 -5.49
CA ILE A 93 25.31 4.56 -6.68
C ILE A 93 24.22 3.95 -7.59
N HIS A 94 24.16 2.62 -7.72
CA HIS A 94 23.18 1.93 -8.57
C HIS A 94 21.76 1.92 -7.96
N ASN A 95 21.66 1.82 -6.64
CA ASN A 95 20.41 1.95 -5.89
C ASN A 95 19.96 3.41 -5.76
N ASP A 96 20.86 4.35 -6.03
CA ASP A 96 20.56 5.77 -6.06
C ASP A 96 19.88 6.18 -7.36
N ASN A 97 18.56 6.31 -7.27
CA ASN A 97 17.77 7.15 -8.16
C ASN A 97 18.08 8.66 -7.94
N PHE A 98 19.35 9.05 -7.85
CA PHE A 98 19.73 10.47 -7.89
C PHE A 98 19.52 11.08 -9.29
N VAL A 99 19.24 10.24 -10.29
CA VAL A 99 18.95 10.64 -11.68
C VAL A 99 17.45 10.96 -11.83
N PRO A 100 17.06 11.98 -12.65
CA PRO A 100 15.66 12.37 -12.90
C PRO A 100 14.84 11.35 -13.70
N GLU A 101 15.31 10.11 -13.81
CA GLU A 101 14.78 9.10 -14.72
C GLU A 101 13.85 8.12 -14.00
N PHE A 102 12.77 7.74 -14.69
CA PHE A 102 11.81 6.79 -14.17
C PHE A 102 12.46 5.42 -13.99
N THR A 103 12.44 4.89 -12.76
CA THR A 103 12.93 3.53 -12.50
C THR A 103 12.19 2.52 -13.38
N PRO A 104 12.82 1.37 -13.69
CA PRO A 104 12.14 0.28 -14.40
C PRO A 104 10.79 -0.09 -13.77
N TYR A 105 10.70 -0.05 -12.44
CA TYR A 105 9.45 -0.23 -11.70
C TYR A 105 8.41 0.84 -12.03
N LEU A 106 8.77 2.12 -12.05
CA LEU A 106 7.84 3.21 -12.38
C LEU A 106 7.32 3.10 -13.82
N ASN A 107 8.13 2.60 -14.75
CA ASN A 107 7.69 2.33 -16.12
C ASN A 107 6.64 1.21 -16.16
N VAL A 108 6.85 0.13 -15.41
CA VAL A 108 5.87 -0.96 -15.26
C VAL A 108 4.60 -0.46 -14.59
N LEU A 109 4.74 0.26 -13.47
CA LEU A 109 3.63 0.83 -12.71
C LEU A 109 2.83 1.80 -13.56
N ARG A 110 3.48 2.68 -14.35
CA ARG A 110 2.81 3.56 -15.32
C ARG A 110 1.97 2.76 -16.31
N GLY A 111 2.52 1.66 -16.84
CA GLY A 111 1.79 0.75 -17.73
C GLY A 111 0.57 0.12 -17.06
N ILE A 112 0.72 -0.36 -15.82
CA ILE A 112 -0.37 -0.92 -15.01
C ILE A 112 -1.44 0.14 -14.73
N CYS A 113 -1.06 1.32 -14.24
CA CYS A 113 -1.98 2.43 -13.97
C CYS A 113 -2.75 2.86 -15.22
N HIS A 114 -2.10 2.87 -16.39
CA HIS A 114 -2.76 3.17 -17.66
C HIS A 114 -3.82 2.10 -18.00
N LYS A 115 -3.48 0.81 -17.85
CA LYS A 115 -4.42 -0.30 -18.04
C LYS A 115 -5.60 -0.20 -17.06
N LEU A 116 -5.34 0.05 -15.78
CA LEU A 116 -6.36 0.21 -14.74
C LEU A 116 -7.31 1.38 -15.03
N LYS A 117 -6.78 2.54 -15.47
CA LYS A 117 -7.62 3.67 -15.90
C LYS A 117 -8.52 3.29 -17.07
N LYS A 118 -8.02 2.54 -18.05
CA LYS A 118 -8.81 2.07 -19.19
C LYS A 118 -9.94 1.12 -18.76
N ILE A 119 -9.66 0.21 -17.83
CA ILE A 119 -10.64 -0.71 -17.25
C ILE A 119 -11.69 0.06 -16.44
N SER A 120 -11.28 0.96 -15.54
CA SER A 120 -12.20 1.77 -14.73
C SER A 120 -13.16 2.61 -15.58
N ARG A 121 -12.67 3.18 -16.70
CA ARG A 121 -13.54 3.89 -17.66
C ARG A 121 -14.58 2.96 -18.30
N LYS A 122 -14.17 1.75 -18.70
CA LYS A 122 -15.11 0.76 -19.27
C LYS A 122 -16.18 0.36 -18.26
N VAL A 123 -15.80 0.08 -17.02
CA VAL A 123 -16.75 -0.27 -15.94
C VAL A 123 -17.78 0.84 -15.74
N LYS A 124 -17.37 2.11 -15.68
CA LYS A 124 -18.30 3.25 -15.56
C LYS A 124 -19.27 3.39 -16.73
N ILE A 125 -18.83 3.07 -17.96
CA ILE A 125 -19.71 3.12 -19.14
C ILE A 125 -20.77 2.02 -19.07
N VAL A 126 -20.38 0.82 -18.64
CA VAL A 126 -21.30 -0.32 -18.47
C VAL A 126 -22.32 -0.03 -17.37
N GLU A 127 -21.89 0.51 -16.22
CA GLU A 127 -22.80 0.91 -15.14
C GLU A 127 -23.85 1.93 -15.62
N LYS A 128 -23.43 2.93 -16.41
CA LYS A 128 -24.37 3.89 -17.01
C LYS A 128 -25.37 3.24 -17.97
N HIS A 129 -24.93 2.29 -18.80
CA HIS A 129 -25.82 1.56 -19.72
C HIS A 129 -26.80 0.64 -18.98
N MET A 130 -26.38 -0.02 -17.90
CA MET A 130 -27.28 -0.82 -17.07
C MET A 130 -28.35 0.04 -16.38
N GLN A 131 -27.97 1.21 -15.87
CA GLN A 131 -28.91 2.17 -15.27
C GLN A 131 -29.94 2.67 -16.29
N THR A 132 -29.50 3.02 -17.50
CA THR A 132 -30.42 3.48 -18.58
C THR A 132 -31.35 2.37 -19.04
N ASN A 133 -30.85 1.14 -19.20
CA ASN A 133 -31.70 0.00 -19.57
C ASN A 133 -32.75 -0.31 -18.49
N HIS A 134 -32.38 -0.29 -17.21
CA HIS A 134 -33.34 -0.50 -16.12
C HIS A 134 -34.43 0.57 -16.08
N VAL A 135 -34.09 1.84 -16.32
CA VAL A 135 -35.06 2.95 -16.39
C VAL A 135 -35.99 2.80 -17.60
N ASN A 136 -35.46 2.45 -18.77
CA ASN A 136 -36.26 2.24 -19.98
C ASN A 136 -37.21 1.04 -19.84
N GLN A 137 -36.78 -0.03 -19.19
CA GLN A 137 -37.60 -1.21 -18.94
C GLN A 137 -38.74 -0.91 -17.95
N ALA A 138 -38.48 -0.10 -16.92
CA ALA A 138 -39.51 0.38 -16.00
C ALA A 138 -40.55 1.32 -16.68
N LEU A 139 -40.10 2.18 -17.60
CA LEU A 139 -41.00 3.05 -18.38
C LEU A 139 -41.89 2.25 -19.36
N LEU A 140 -41.33 1.24 -20.03
CA LEU A 140 -42.09 0.37 -20.93
C LEU A 140 -43.17 -0.43 -20.19
N LEU A 141 -42.87 -0.93 -18.99
CA LEU A 141 -43.84 -1.62 -18.15
C LEU A 141 -44.98 -0.69 -17.67
N ASN A 142 -44.68 0.58 -17.38
CA ASN A 142 -45.70 1.56 -16.98
C ASN A 142 -46.56 2.08 -18.15
N LEU A 143 -46.12 1.94 -19.41
CA LEU A 143 -46.91 2.31 -20.60
C LEU A 143 -47.81 1.18 -21.11
N MET A 144 -47.61 -0.06 -20.63
CA MET A 144 -48.40 -1.25 -20.99
C MET A 144 -49.52 -1.57 -19.98
N ILE A 145 -49.75 -0.70 -18.99
CA ILE A 145 -50.85 -0.75 -18.01
C ILE A 145 -51.73 0.48 -18.23
#